data_AF-A0A380MMZ4-F1
#
_entry.id   AF-A0A380MMZ4-F1
#
_cell.length_a   1.000
_cell.length_b   1.000
_cell.length_c   1.000
_cell.angle_alpha   90.00
_cell.angle_beta   90.00
_cell.angle_gamma   90.00
#
_symmetry.space_group_name_H-M   'P 1'
#
loop_
_entity.id
_entity.type
_entity.pdbx_description
1 polymer ?
#
loop_
_entity_poly.entity_id
_entity_poly.type
_entity_poly.pdbx_seq_one_letter_code
_entity_poly.pdbx_strand_id
1 'polypeptide(L)'
;MKKTLLSLSLALSAFAHAADLDNKPDVTQFDVAGVRLGMSVEEAQAALAAKYPNGEMGKLETGGSPFDYKTKIAKNLRLKDGKQSINVYFSTDTLNGKRDSIVVSRIMYSLPRTDENLAALQAAAKEKYGEPTLGGSDSNYWRWCQEPEKVFAYECSSHKKPTLTLASMMDTHLDLQNPEYKQAERDALEAEKNTKPSI
;
A
#
# COMPACT_ATOMS: atom_id res chain seq x y z
N MET A 1 -1.81 -28.40 61.72
CA MET A 1 -0.82 -27.82 60.78
C MET A 1 -0.01 -28.93 60.14
N LYS A 2 -0.25 -29.24 58.87
CA LYS A 2 0.70 -29.85 57.92
C LYS A 2 0.07 -29.78 56.53
N LYS A 3 0.73 -29.01 55.67
CA LYS A 3 0.36 -28.68 54.29
C LYS A 3 0.87 -29.78 53.37
N THR A 4 0.10 -30.17 52.38
CA THR A 4 0.63 -30.88 51.20
C THR A 4 -0.05 -30.32 49.95
N LEU A 5 0.80 -29.76 49.10
CA LEU A 5 0.50 -29.00 47.88
C LEU A 5 0.17 -29.96 46.74
N LEU A 6 -0.91 -29.68 46.00
CA LEU A 6 -1.12 -30.21 44.65
C LEU A 6 -0.15 -29.50 43.69
N SER A 7 0.76 -30.25 43.09
CA SER A 7 1.59 -29.78 41.98
C SER A 7 0.81 -29.96 40.69
N LEU A 8 0.36 -28.87 40.09
CA LEU A 8 -0.19 -28.84 38.74
C LEU A 8 0.99 -28.63 37.77
N SER A 9 1.41 -29.69 37.09
CA SER A 9 2.41 -29.60 36.03
C SER A 9 1.76 -29.04 34.77
N LEU A 10 1.92 -27.73 34.53
CA LEU A 10 1.59 -27.11 33.24
C LEU A 10 2.68 -27.50 32.23
N ALA A 11 2.38 -28.43 31.34
CA ALA A 11 3.17 -28.66 30.14
C ALA A 11 2.98 -27.46 29.19
N LEU A 12 3.98 -26.59 29.10
CA LEU A 12 4.07 -25.58 28.04
C LEU A 12 4.39 -26.31 26.73
N SER A 13 3.34 -26.62 25.95
CA SER A 13 3.49 -26.94 24.54
C SER A 13 3.87 -25.66 23.81
N ALA A 14 5.16 -25.46 23.56
CA ALA A 14 5.63 -24.45 22.63
C ALA A 14 5.14 -24.83 21.22
N PHE A 15 4.04 -24.21 20.77
CA PHE A 15 3.69 -24.20 19.36
C PHE A 15 4.72 -23.34 18.63
N ALA A 16 5.78 -23.98 18.16
CA ALA A 16 6.59 -23.44 17.09
C ALA A 16 5.68 -23.22 15.89
N HIS A 17 5.30 -21.96 15.63
CA HIS A 17 4.67 -21.58 14.37
C HIS A 17 5.74 -21.73 13.29
N ALA A 18 5.71 -22.85 12.58
CA ALA A 18 6.34 -22.93 11.28
C ALA A 18 5.77 -21.77 10.44
N ALA A 19 6.64 -20.90 9.93
CA ALA A 19 6.26 -19.86 9.00
C ALA A 19 5.68 -20.56 7.75
N ASP A 20 4.37 -20.44 7.61
CA ASP A 20 3.60 -21.06 6.54
C ASP A 20 3.94 -20.38 5.22
N LEU A 21 4.73 -21.06 4.37
CA LEU A 21 5.17 -20.55 3.06
C LEU A 21 4.01 -20.45 2.05
N ASP A 22 2.82 -20.96 2.39
CA ASP A 22 1.62 -20.91 1.54
C ASP A 22 0.72 -19.68 1.79
N ASN A 23 0.95 -18.91 2.86
CA ASN A 23 0.15 -17.72 3.19
C ASN A 23 0.85 -16.42 2.76
N LYS A 24 0.97 -16.22 1.44
CA LYS A 24 1.50 -14.95 0.90
C LYS A 24 0.47 -13.83 1.07
N PRO A 25 0.90 -12.61 1.48
CA PRO A 25 -0.01 -11.50 1.64
C PRO A 25 -0.59 -11.07 0.29
N ASP A 26 -1.92 -11.01 0.20
CA ASP A 26 -2.61 -10.37 -0.93
C ASP A 26 -2.64 -8.86 -0.72
N VAL A 27 -1.64 -8.19 -1.28
CA VAL A 27 -1.47 -6.73 -1.17
C VAL A 27 -2.62 -5.95 -1.83
N THR A 28 -3.36 -6.55 -2.77
CA THR A 28 -4.53 -5.89 -3.38
C THR A 28 -5.64 -5.62 -2.36
N GLN A 29 -5.66 -6.38 -1.27
CA GLN A 29 -6.64 -6.24 -0.20
C GLN A 29 -6.22 -5.26 0.88
N PHE A 30 -4.97 -4.79 0.88
CA PHE A 30 -4.46 -3.90 1.90
C PHE A 30 -5.09 -2.51 1.79
N ASP A 31 -5.31 -1.88 2.94
CA ASP A 31 -5.60 -0.46 3.04
C ASP A 31 -4.48 0.24 3.80
N VAL A 32 -4.15 1.47 3.42
CA VAL A 32 -3.33 2.39 4.22
C VAL A 32 -4.21 3.55 4.61
N ALA A 33 -4.27 3.86 5.90
CA ALA A 33 -5.09 4.95 6.41
C ALA A 33 -6.60 4.82 6.04
N GLY A 34 -7.11 3.59 5.88
CA GLY A 34 -8.50 3.32 5.47
C GLY A 34 -8.73 3.37 3.96
N VAL A 35 -7.74 3.75 3.16
CA VAL A 35 -7.83 3.87 1.70
C VAL A 35 -7.20 2.66 1.04
N ARG A 36 -7.88 2.10 0.03
CA ARG A 36 -7.45 0.92 -0.75
C ARG A 36 -7.17 1.30 -2.20
N LEU A 37 -6.32 0.51 -2.86
CA LEU A 37 -6.13 0.56 -4.30
C LEU A 37 -7.47 0.30 -5.02
N GLY A 38 -7.73 1.01 -6.11
CA GLY A 38 -8.98 0.85 -6.89
C GLY A 38 -10.19 1.62 -6.36
N MET A 39 -10.13 2.22 -5.16
CA MET A 39 -11.21 3.10 -4.67
C MET A 39 -11.41 4.30 -5.59
N SER A 40 -12.65 4.80 -5.67
CA SER A 40 -12.95 6.08 -6.32
C SER A 40 -12.37 7.26 -5.54
N VAL A 41 -12.41 8.45 -6.14
CA VAL A 41 -11.99 9.70 -5.46
C VAL A 41 -12.86 9.96 -4.24
N GLU A 42 -14.17 9.80 -4.36
CA GLU A 42 -15.16 10.03 -3.31
C GLU A 42 -15.02 9.02 -2.17
N GLU A 43 -14.81 7.74 -2.49
CA GLU A 43 -14.57 6.69 -1.51
C GLU A 43 -13.31 6.98 -0.70
N ALA A 44 -12.22 7.37 -1.36
CA ALA A 44 -10.97 7.73 -0.68
C ALA A 44 -11.15 8.97 0.23
N GLN A 45 -11.85 10.00 -0.24
CA GLN A 45 -12.16 11.19 0.58
C GLN A 45 -13.00 10.83 1.81
N ALA A 46 -14.03 10.01 1.64
CA ALA A 46 -14.90 9.57 2.73
C ALA A 46 -14.14 8.72 3.76
N ALA A 47 -13.31 7.78 3.30
CA ALA A 47 -12.49 6.93 4.18
C ALA A 47 -11.50 7.77 5.01
N LEU A 48 -10.84 8.73 4.38
CA LEU A 48 -9.92 9.65 5.07
C LEU A 48 -10.65 10.55 6.08
N ALA A 49 -11.79 11.14 5.70
CA ALA A 49 -12.57 11.98 6.59
C ALA A 49 -13.12 11.21 7.80
N ALA A 50 -13.56 9.96 7.60
CA ALA A 50 -14.03 9.10 8.68
C ALA A 50 -12.90 8.71 9.65
N LYS A 51 -11.69 8.44 9.13
CA LYS A 51 -10.55 8.03 9.96
C LYS A 51 -9.84 9.21 10.63
N TYR A 52 -9.83 10.39 10.00
CA TYR A 52 -9.17 11.61 10.47
C TYR A 52 -10.15 12.78 10.48
N PRO A 53 -11.13 12.78 11.41
CA PRO A 53 -12.16 13.83 11.47
C PRO A 53 -11.60 15.24 11.72
N ASN A 54 -10.39 15.32 12.30
CA ASN A 54 -9.68 16.57 12.56
C ASN A 54 -8.55 16.85 11.56
N GLY A 55 -8.36 15.98 10.56
CA GLY A 55 -7.31 16.12 9.56
C GLY A 55 -7.60 17.27 8.59
N GLU A 56 -6.57 18.02 8.23
CA GLU A 56 -6.63 19.06 7.20
C GLU A 56 -6.55 18.40 5.82
N MET A 57 -7.73 18.19 5.22
CA MET A 57 -7.84 17.73 3.84
C MET A 57 -7.49 18.88 2.89
N GLY A 58 -6.44 18.70 2.10
CA GLY A 58 -6.06 19.62 1.04
C GLY A 58 -7.04 19.61 -0.14
N LYS A 59 -6.83 20.53 -1.07
CA LYS A 59 -7.59 20.55 -2.33
C LYS A 59 -7.22 19.33 -3.18
N LEU A 60 -8.21 18.78 -3.88
CA LEU A 60 -7.98 17.76 -4.89
C LEU A 60 -7.19 18.39 -6.05
N GLU A 61 -5.97 17.91 -6.28
CA GLU A 61 -5.16 18.33 -7.42
C GLU A 61 -5.66 17.66 -8.68
N THR A 62 -5.77 18.43 -9.76
CA THR A 62 -6.20 17.95 -11.07
C THR A 62 -5.15 18.22 -12.13
N GLY A 63 -5.11 17.38 -13.16
CA GLY A 63 -4.17 17.49 -14.28
C GLY A 63 -4.78 16.90 -15.56
N GLY A 64 -4.09 17.06 -16.69
CA GLY A 64 -4.57 16.52 -17.96
C GLY A 64 -4.75 15.00 -17.92
N SER A 65 -5.77 14.49 -18.59
CA SER A 65 -5.91 13.06 -18.86
C SER A 65 -4.75 12.60 -19.77
N PRO A 66 -4.23 11.37 -19.56
CA PRO A 66 -3.27 10.79 -20.50
C PRO A 66 -3.84 10.66 -21.93
N PHE A 67 -5.15 10.51 -22.09
CA PHE A 67 -5.83 10.31 -23.38
C PHE A 67 -6.33 11.61 -24.02
N ASP A 68 -6.68 12.61 -23.21
CA ASP A 68 -7.07 13.95 -23.68
C ASP A 68 -6.57 15.01 -22.70
N TYR A 69 -5.52 15.75 -23.10
CA TYR A 69 -4.90 16.77 -22.27
C TYR A 69 -5.84 17.95 -21.92
N LYS A 70 -6.92 18.15 -22.69
CA LYS A 70 -7.94 19.17 -22.41
C LYS A 70 -8.84 18.75 -21.26
N THR A 71 -9.12 17.46 -21.14
CA THR A 71 -9.87 16.88 -20.04
C THR A 71 -9.02 16.87 -18.76
N LYS A 72 -9.55 17.46 -17.68
CA LYS A 72 -8.91 17.47 -16.37
C LYS A 72 -9.42 16.29 -15.54
N ILE A 73 -8.49 15.55 -14.93
CA ILE A 73 -8.76 14.42 -14.05
C ILE A 73 -8.07 14.61 -12.70
N ALA A 74 -8.59 13.97 -11.65
CA ALA A 74 -7.93 13.95 -10.35
C ALA A 74 -6.55 13.30 -10.45
N LYS A 75 -5.56 13.86 -9.75
CA LYS A 75 -4.17 13.40 -9.75
C LYS A 75 -3.69 13.00 -8.37
N ASN A 76 -3.96 13.84 -7.37
CA ASN A 76 -3.68 13.49 -6.00
C ASN A 76 -4.56 14.28 -5.02
N LEU A 77 -4.61 13.77 -3.81
CA LEU A 77 -5.22 14.38 -2.65
C LEU A 77 -4.26 14.23 -1.48
N ARG A 78 -4.07 15.29 -0.70
CA ARG A 78 -3.24 15.26 0.51
C ARG A 78 -4.11 15.50 1.73
N LEU A 79 -3.90 14.72 2.79
CA LEU A 79 -4.39 14.99 4.13
C LEU A 79 -3.21 15.14 5.09
N LYS A 80 -3.26 16.16 5.95
CA LYS A 80 -2.33 16.31 7.08
C LYS A 80 -3.09 16.16 8.39
N ASP A 81 -2.53 15.42 9.33
CA ASP A 81 -3.09 15.29 10.67
C ASP A 81 -1.96 15.32 11.70
N GLY A 82 -1.78 16.45 12.38
CA GLY A 82 -0.62 16.68 13.24
C GLY A 82 0.71 16.49 12.49
N LYS A 83 1.50 15.48 12.88
CA LYS A 83 2.82 15.17 12.29
C LYS A 83 2.78 14.21 11.10
N GLN A 84 1.66 13.52 10.88
CA GLN A 84 1.52 12.57 9.78
C GLN A 84 0.92 13.25 8.54
N SER A 85 1.33 12.78 7.37
CA SER A 85 0.79 13.19 6.07
C SER A 85 0.39 11.96 5.28
N ILE A 86 -0.77 12.02 4.62
CA ILE A 86 -1.25 11.00 3.69
C ILE A 86 -1.37 11.65 2.31
N ASN A 87 -0.79 11.03 1.30
CA ASN A 87 -0.94 11.40 -0.10
C ASN A 87 -1.58 10.23 -0.84
N VAL A 88 -2.76 10.47 -1.40
CA VAL A 88 -3.45 9.52 -2.26
C VAL A 88 -3.26 9.99 -3.70
N TYR A 89 -2.78 9.09 -4.56
CA TYR A 89 -2.58 9.35 -5.99
C TYR A 89 -3.59 8.57 -6.80
N PHE A 90 -4.04 9.20 -7.88
CA PHE A 90 -5.07 8.66 -8.76
C PHE A 90 -4.54 8.42 -10.17
N SER A 91 -5.09 7.41 -10.82
CA SER A 91 -4.87 7.07 -12.23
C SER A 91 -6.19 6.73 -12.89
N THR A 92 -6.21 6.70 -14.22
CA THR A 92 -7.35 6.12 -14.95
C THR A 92 -7.45 4.62 -14.67
N ASP A 93 -8.67 4.09 -14.65
CA ASP A 93 -8.93 2.66 -14.47
C ASP A 93 -8.77 1.87 -15.79
N THR A 94 -7.73 2.23 -16.56
CA THR A 94 -7.40 1.59 -17.84
C THR A 94 -7.06 0.11 -17.66
N LEU A 95 -6.54 -0.26 -16.49
CA LEU A 95 -6.26 -1.65 -16.12
C LEU A 95 -7.52 -2.54 -16.22
N ASN A 96 -8.69 -2.02 -15.88
CA ASN A 96 -9.98 -2.71 -15.98
C ASN A 96 -10.78 -2.29 -17.22
N GLY A 97 -10.14 -1.67 -18.21
CA GLY A 97 -10.77 -1.20 -19.45
C GLY A 97 -11.66 0.03 -19.31
N LYS A 98 -11.64 0.73 -18.16
CA LYS A 98 -12.49 1.89 -17.86
C LYS A 98 -11.69 3.19 -17.86
N ARG A 99 -11.31 3.66 -19.05
CA ARG A 99 -10.45 4.85 -19.22
C ARG A 99 -11.05 6.16 -18.69
N ASP A 100 -12.38 6.25 -18.65
CA ASP A 100 -13.09 7.43 -18.16
C ASP A 100 -13.26 7.46 -16.63
N SER A 101 -12.92 6.35 -15.94
CA SER A 101 -12.98 6.24 -14.49
C SER A 101 -11.62 6.55 -13.86
N ILE A 102 -11.63 7.20 -12.70
CA ILE A 102 -10.43 7.57 -11.94
C ILE A 102 -10.43 6.83 -10.60
N VAL A 103 -9.34 6.13 -10.32
CA VAL A 103 -9.20 5.27 -9.15
C VAL A 103 -7.86 5.46 -8.44
N VAL A 104 -7.80 5.11 -7.16
CA VAL A 104 -6.58 5.14 -6.35
C VAL A 104 -5.55 4.16 -6.90
N SER A 105 -4.36 4.66 -7.25
CA SER A 105 -3.25 3.86 -7.76
C SER A 105 -2.06 3.80 -6.81
N ARG A 106 -1.96 4.74 -5.86
CA ARG A 106 -0.93 4.74 -4.81
C ARG A 106 -1.39 5.52 -3.57
N ILE A 107 -1.02 5.04 -2.40
CA ILE A 107 -1.22 5.71 -1.11
C ILE A 107 0.13 5.78 -0.40
N MET A 108 0.52 6.98 0.01
CA MET A 108 1.75 7.22 0.75
C MET A 108 1.42 7.86 2.11
N TYR A 109 1.68 7.15 3.19
CA TYR A 109 1.56 7.63 4.56
C TYR A 109 2.97 7.93 5.09
N SER A 110 3.22 9.15 5.57
CA SER A 110 4.53 9.60 6.03
C SER A 110 4.48 10.17 7.45
N LEU A 111 5.53 9.89 8.21
CA LEU A 111 5.87 10.43 9.52
C LEU A 111 7.27 11.07 9.48
N PRO A 112 7.58 12.02 10.39
CA PRO A 112 8.94 12.51 10.56
C PRO A 112 9.89 11.36 10.88
N ARG A 113 11.10 11.39 10.31
CA ARG A 113 12.10 10.36 10.55
C ARG A 113 12.63 10.42 11.99
N THR A 114 12.22 9.47 12.82
CA THR A 114 12.79 9.19 14.14
C THR A 114 12.78 7.68 14.38
N ASP A 115 13.60 7.19 15.31
CA ASP A 115 13.66 5.76 15.63
C ASP A 115 12.35 5.29 16.29
N GLU A 116 11.71 6.15 17.09
CA GLU A 116 10.41 5.86 17.70
C GLU A 116 9.30 5.72 16.66
N ASN A 117 9.27 6.61 15.66
CA ASN A 117 8.28 6.53 14.59
C ASN A 117 8.50 5.30 13.70
N LEU A 118 9.77 4.94 13.44
CA LEU A 118 10.11 3.72 12.70
C LEU A 118 9.63 2.48 13.46
N ALA A 119 10.00 2.35 14.73
CA ALA A 119 9.62 1.20 15.54
C ALA A 119 8.09 1.09 15.69
N ALA A 120 7.40 2.21 15.92
CA ALA A 120 5.95 2.24 16.00
C ALA A 120 5.27 1.85 14.67
N LEU A 121 5.78 2.35 13.54
CA LEU A 121 5.23 2.02 12.22
C LEU A 121 5.50 0.57 11.84
N GLN A 122 6.69 0.03 12.16
CA GLN A 122 7.03 -1.38 11.98
C GLN A 122 6.11 -2.29 12.79
N ALA A 123 5.90 -1.98 14.08
CA ALA A 123 4.99 -2.75 14.94
C ALA A 123 3.56 -2.73 14.39
N ALA A 124 3.02 -1.56 14.05
CA ALA A 124 1.68 -1.42 13.49
C ALA A 124 1.53 -2.11 12.13
N ALA A 125 2.54 -2.02 11.26
CA ALA A 125 2.52 -2.68 9.96
C ALA A 125 2.56 -4.20 10.10
N LYS A 126 3.38 -4.74 11.02
CA LYS A 126 3.44 -6.18 11.29
C LYS A 126 2.13 -6.70 11.89
N GLU A 127 1.54 -5.97 12.83
CA GLU A 127 0.23 -6.32 13.40
C GLU A 127 -0.86 -6.37 12.33
N LYS A 128 -0.86 -5.40 11.41
CA LYS A 128 -1.91 -5.27 10.40
C LYS A 128 -1.73 -6.17 9.18
N TYR A 129 -0.51 -6.30 8.67
CA TYR A 129 -0.20 -6.93 7.38
C TYR A 129 0.56 -8.26 7.51
N GLY A 130 0.93 -8.66 8.74
CA GLY A 130 1.78 -9.82 8.98
C GLY A 130 3.25 -9.55 8.70
N GLU A 131 4.05 -10.62 8.67
CA GLU A 131 5.49 -10.54 8.37
C GLU A 131 5.72 -10.03 6.93
N PRO A 132 6.71 -9.15 6.72
CA PRO A 132 7.06 -8.71 5.38
C PRO A 132 7.65 -9.85 4.55
N THR A 133 7.40 -9.83 3.25
CA THR A 133 8.02 -10.75 2.29
C THR A 133 9.53 -10.51 2.19
N LEU A 134 9.96 -9.25 2.31
CA LEU A 134 11.36 -8.82 2.30
C LEU A 134 11.68 -7.87 3.44
N GLY A 135 12.89 -8.00 3.96
CA GLY A 135 13.36 -7.26 5.13
C GLY A 135 13.44 -8.17 6.35
N GLY A 136 14.03 -7.64 7.43
CA GLY A 136 14.11 -8.30 8.73
C GLY A 136 13.96 -7.26 9.84
N SER A 137 13.88 -7.73 11.08
CA SER A 137 13.57 -6.89 12.26
C SER A 137 14.45 -5.64 12.39
N ASP A 138 15.72 -5.73 11.99
CA ASP A 138 16.69 -4.63 12.10
C ASP A 138 16.81 -3.76 10.83
N SER A 139 15.97 -4.03 9.81
CA SER A 139 15.99 -3.30 8.56
C SER A 139 15.09 -2.06 8.64
N ASN A 140 15.58 -0.92 8.14
CA ASN A 140 14.78 0.29 7.92
C ASN A 140 13.92 0.22 6.64
N TYR A 141 13.79 -0.98 6.05
CA TYR A 141 13.13 -1.21 4.78
C TYR A 141 12.43 -2.57 4.77
N TRP A 142 11.10 -2.57 4.74
CA TRP A 142 10.29 -3.79 4.64
C TRP A 142 9.38 -3.74 3.42
N ARG A 143 9.06 -4.90 2.84
CA ARG A 143 8.15 -4.99 1.71
C ARG A 143 7.26 -6.23 1.77
N TRP A 144 5.99 -6.04 1.43
CA TRP A 144 5.01 -7.10 1.20
C TRP A 144 4.67 -7.17 -0.30
N CYS A 145 4.61 -8.39 -0.83
CA CYS A 145 4.16 -8.67 -2.19
C CYS A 145 3.62 -10.10 -2.34
N GLN A 146 2.79 -10.32 -3.37
CA GLN A 146 2.13 -11.60 -3.64
C GLN A 146 3.02 -12.60 -4.41
N GLU A 147 3.99 -12.11 -5.20
CA GLU A 147 4.88 -12.94 -6.04
C GLU A 147 6.34 -12.49 -5.94
N PRO A 148 7.19 -13.15 -5.13
CA PRO A 148 8.64 -13.02 -5.31
C PRO A 148 9.03 -13.77 -6.60
N GLU A 149 9.72 -13.12 -7.54
CA GLU A 149 10.15 -13.78 -8.79
C GLU A 149 11.02 -15.02 -8.47
N LYS A 150 10.69 -16.19 -9.04
CA LYS A 150 11.27 -17.50 -8.64
C LYS A 150 12.79 -17.63 -8.85
N VAL A 151 13.40 -16.75 -9.65
CA VAL A 151 14.84 -16.85 -10.01
C VAL A 151 15.73 -16.22 -8.94
N PHE A 152 15.22 -15.22 -8.22
CA PHE A 152 15.84 -14.66 -7.03
C PHE A 152 14.75 -14.58 -5.97
N ALA A 153 14.79 -15.48 -4.99
CA ALA A 153 13.79 -15.65 -3.92
C ALA A 153 13.50 -14.41 -3.04
N TYR A 154 13.97 -13.23 -3.45
CA TYR A 154 13.94 -11.97 -2.74
C TYR A 154 13.43 -10.79 -3.59
N GLU A 155 12.87 -11.01 -4.78
CA GLU A 155 12.42 -9.88 -5.62
C GLU A 155 10.90 -9.76 -5.63
N CYS A 156 10.37 -9.05 -4.63
CA CYS A 156 9.14 -8.29 -4.78
C CYS A 156 9.39 -7.20 -5.84
N SER A 157 9.16 -7.55 -7.10
CA SER A 157 9.33 -6.63 -8.23
C SER A 157 8.38 -5.45 -8.08
N SER A 158 8.92 -4.30 -7.65
CA SER A 158 8.16 -3.07 -7.40
C SER A 158 7.55 -2.45 -8.66
N HIS A 159 7.79 -3.04 -9.83
CA HIS A 159 7.42 -2.46 -11.12
C HIS A 159 6.27 -3.18 -11.82
N LYS A 160 5.90 -4.39 -11.35
CA LYS A 160 4.93 -5.25 -12.06
C LYS A 160 3.68 -5.57 -11.27
N LYS A 161 3.74 -5.58 -9.95
CA LYS A 161 2.65 -6.03 -9.08
C LYS A 161 2.42 -5.08 -7.91
N PRO A 162 1.23 -5.11 -7.29
CA PRO A 162 0.96 -4.37 -6.07
C PRO A 162 1.99 -4.67 -4.98
N THR A 163 2.47 -3.61 -4.34
CA THR A 163 3.42 -3.72 -3.22
C THR A 163 3.05 -2.75 -2.12
N LEU A 164 3.28 -3.17 -0.88
CA LEU A 164 3.37 -2.28 0.27
C LEU A 164 4.83 -2.20 0.68
N THR A 165 5.39 -1.00 0.76
CA THR A 165 6.77 -0.77 1.21
C THR A 165 6.75 0.10 2.45
N LEU A 166 7.46 -0.33 3.49
CA LEU A 166 7.86 0.53 4.61
C LEU A 166 9.31 0.96 4.36
N ALA A 167 9.60 2.25 4.44
CA ALA A 167 10.98 2.72 4.39
C ALA A 167 11.22 3.89 5.35
N SER A 168 12.43 3.97 5.89
CA SER A 168 12.89 5.09 6.72
C SER A 168 14.26 5.57 6.26
N MET A 169 14.27 6.32 5.14
CA MET A 169 15.49 6.92 4.56
C MET A 169 15.48 8.44 4.67
N MET A 170 14.44 9.11 4.16
CA MET A 170 14.28 10.57 4.28
C MET A 170 13.20 10.89 5.31
N ASP A 171 12.02 10.31 5.10
CA ASP A 171 10.91 10.21 6.03
C ASP A 171 10.68 8.74 6.40
N THR A 172 9.91 8.50 7.46
CA THR A 172 9.42 7.16 7.81
C THR A 172 8.05 6.99 7.19
N HIS A 173 7.89 6.09 6.22
CA HIS A 173 6.65 6.00 5.45
C HIS A 173 6.20 4.58 5.13
N LEU A 174 4.91 4.44 4.85
CA LEU A 174 4.29 3.33 4.13
C LEU A 174 3.87 3.79 2.74
N ASP A 175 4.18 2.99 1.73
CA ASP A 175 3.85 3.22 0.33
C ASP A 175 3.15 1.99 -0.24
N LEU A 176 1.81 2.07 -0.38
CA LEU A 176 0.99 1.07 -1.04
C LEU A 176 0.75 1.51 -2.48
N GLN A 177 1.19 0.75 -3.45
CA GLN A 177 1.06 1.12 -4.87
C GLN A 177 0.75 -0.07 -5.76
N ASN A 178 0.00 0.18 -6.82
CA ASN A 178 -0.12 -0.74 -7.96
C ASN A 178 0.46 -0.09 -9.23
N PRO A 179 1.67 -0.49 -9.68
CA PRO A 179 2.28 0.05 -10.89
C PRO A 179 1.53 -0.35 -12.18
N GLU A 180 0.67 -1.38 -12.15
CA GLU A 180 -0.08 -1.87 -13.32
C GLU A 180 -1.02 -0.80 -13.88
N TYR A 181 -1.58 0.11 -13.06
CA TYR A 181 -2.39 1.22 -13.56
C TYR A 181 -1.61 2.12 -14.54
N LYS A 182 -0.39 2.52 -14.17
CA LYS A 182 0.46 3.34 -15.04
C LYS A 182 0.97 2.58 -16.25
N GLN A 183 1.19 1.27 -16.13
CA GLN A 183 1.58 0.45 -17.27
C GLN A 183 0.42 0.32 -18.27
N ALA A 184 -0.79 0.01 -17.80
CA ALA A 184 -1.99 -0.10 -18.63
C ALA A 184 -2.29 1.22 -19.37
N GLU A 185 -2.10 2.37 -18.71
CA GLU A 185 -2.18 3.69 -19.37
C GLU A 185 -1.18 3.82 -20.53
N ARG A 186 0.09 3.43 -20.32
CA ARG A 186 1.12 3.47 -21.38
C ARG A 186 0.78 2.56 -22.54
N ASP A 187 0.39 1.33 -22.25
CA ASP A 187 0.08 0.31 -23.26
C ASP A 187 -1.13 0.74 -24.11
N ALA A 188 -2.15 1.31 -23.47
CA ALA A 188 -3.33 1.85 -24.15
C ALA A 188 -2.99 3.01 -25.10
N LEU A 189 -2.13 3.94 -24.66
CA LEU A 189 -1.68 5.05 -25.50
C LEU A 189 -0.81 4.59 -26.67
N GLU A 190 0.02 3.57 -26.45
CA GLU A 190 0.83 2.97 -27.52
C GLU A 190 -0.04 2.25 -28.56
N ALA A 191 -1.06 1.53 -28.11
CA ALA A 191 -2.03 0.89 -29.00
C ALA A 191 -2.77 1.90 -29.88
N GLU A 192 -3.19 3.05 -29.34
CA GLU A 192 -3.83 4.13 -30.11
C GLU A 192 -2.91 4.69 -31.20
N LYS A 193 -1.63 4.90 -30.90
CA LYS A 193 -0.63 5.37 -31.89
C LYS A 193 -0.38 4.36 -33.00
N ASN A 194 -0.45 3.07 -32.68
CA ASN A 194 -0.16 1.98 -33.62
C ASN A 194 -1.42 1.46 -34.35
N THR A 195 -2.60 2.03 -34.07
CA THR A 195 -3.84 1.68 -34.78
C THR A 195 -3.76 2.22 -36.21
N LYS A 196 -3.49 1.33 -37.18
CA LYS A 196 -3.44 1.71 -38.60
C LYS A 196 -4.80 2.24 -39.06
N PRO A 197 -4.85 3.24 -39.95
CA PRO A 197 -6.10 3.69 -40.54
C PRO A 197 -6.81 2.52 -41.21
N SER A 198 -8.07 2.29 -40.85
CA SER A 198 -8.99 1.47 -41.64
C SER A 198 -9.59 2.37 -42.72
N ILE A 199 -8.81 2.65 -43.77
CA ILE A 199 -9.29 3.24 -45.02
C ILE A 199 -9.09 2.25 -46.16
#